data_AF-A0A7S2ECR0-F1
#
_entry.id   AF-A0A7S2ECR0-F1
#
_cell.length_a   1.000
_cell.length_b   1.000
_cell.length_c   1.000
_cell.angle_alpha   90.00
_cell.angle_beta   90.00
_cell.angle_gamma   90.00
#
_symmetry.space_group_name_H-M   'P 1'
#
loop_
_entity.id
_entity.type
_entity.pdbx_description
1 polymer ?
#
loop_
_entity_poly.entity_id
_entity_poly.type
_entity_poly.pdbx_seq_one_letter_code
_entity_poly.pdbx_strand_id
1 'polypeptide(L)'
;SNTGEGFKLYPNGYFPDERAVFQNTRAYKNKGDGVLLHNSKNLGVDGGIYSDNRMQIEVDKQSDDVTVTNAYVVGFSNLYQFEAEAAGLKSHCPAHRPISGVQLHSFLRFRDSKGYHLENITFANFNDAAKCIGSTAIEMDRQLRDGHFD
;
A
#
# COMPACT_ATOMS: atom_id res chain seq x y z
N SER A 1 -17.08 1.88 -1.61
CA SER A 1 -15.63 2.09 -1.83
C SER A 1 -15.41 3.40 -2.55
N ASN A 2 -14.39 4.16 -2.15
CA ASN A 2 -14.03 5.44 -2.76
C ASN A 2 -13.28 5.20 -4.08
N THR A 3 -13.33 6.13 -5.04
CA THR A 3 -12.70 5.96 -6.36
C THR A 3 -11.21 6.29 -6.39
N GLY A 4 -10.67 6.96 -5.37
CA GLY A 4 -9.27 7.40 -5.33
C GLY A 4 -8.44 6.70 -4.27
N GLU A 5 -7.42 7.39 -3.81
CA GLU A 5 -6.47 6.99 -2.76
C GLU A 5 -6.84 7.61 -1.41
N GLY A 6 -6.39 7.01 -0.30
CA GLY A 6 -6.51 7.59 1.04
C GLY A 6 -5.55 8.76 1.24
N PHE A 7 -4.29 8.55 0.85
CA PHE A 7 -3.24 9.58 0.82
C PHE A 7 -2.27 9.30 -0.32
N LYS A 8 -1.77 10.36 -0.98
CA LYS A 8 -0.91 10.23 -2.15
C LYS A 8 0.12 11.36 -2.25
N LEU A 9 1.38 11.00 -2.46
CA LEU A 9 2.44 11.88 -2.91
C LEU A 9 2.81 11.53 -4.35
N TYR A 10 2.23 12.23 -5.32
CA TYR A 10 2.44 12.02 -6.76
C TYR A 10 2.04 13.31 -7.50
N PRO A 11 2.65 13.65 -8.65
CA PRO A 11 3.76 12.96 -9.31
C PRO A 11 5.14 13.37 -8.76
N ASN A 12 5.23 14.52 -8.09
CA ASN A 12 6.51 15.13 -7.76
C ASN A 12 7.18 14.53 -6.53
N GLY A 13 6.43 13.79 -5.71
CA GLY A 13 6.91 13.22 -4.45
C GLY A 13 7.19 14.26 -3.36
N TYR A 14 7.84 13.82 -2.27
CA TYR A 14 8.21 14.64 -1.14
C TYR A 14 9.59 14.25 -0.58
N PHE A 15 10.43 15.25 -0.31
CA PHE A 15 11.82 15.10 0.10
C PHE A 15 12.14 16.05 1.26
N PRO A 16 11.62 15.78 2.47
CA PRO A 16 11.89 16.62 3.61
C PRO A 16 13.33 16.39 4.14
N ASP A 17 13.94 17.48 4.61
CA ASP A 17 15.26 17.44 5.25
C ASP A 17 15.22 16.60 6.54
N GLU A 18 14.13 16.74 7.32
CA GLU A 18 13.82 15.94 8.49
C GLU A 18 12.81 14.86 8.16
N ARG A 19 12.89 13.69 8.81
CA ARG A 19 11.98 12.58 8.49
C ARG A 19 10.53 12.98 8.79
N ALA A 20 9.68 12.93 7.77
CA ALA A 20 8.24 13.13 7.92
C ALA A 20 7.54 11.78 8.16
N VAL A 21 6.64 11.72 9.14
CA VAL A 21 5.97 10.48 9.55
C VAL A 21 4.45 10.63 9.48
N PHE A 22 3.79 9.72 8.78
CA PHE A 22 2.35 9.49 8.84
C PHE A 22 2.04 8.64 10.07
N GLN A 23 1.55 9.29 11.13
CA GLN A 23 1.33 8.62 12.40
C GLN A 23 -0.15 8.31 12.66
N ASN A 24 -0.45 7.07 13.04
CA ASN A 24 -1.77 6.61 13.47
C ASN A 24 -2.92 6.91 12.50
N THR A 25 -2.63 6.88 11.19
CA THR A 25 -3.61 7.14 10.13
C THR A 25 -4.55 5.96 9.92
N ARG A 26 -5.76 6.24 9.45
CA ARG A 26 -6.72 5.21 9.00
C ARG A 26 -7.04 5.44 7.54
N ALA A 27 -6.88 4.41 6.71
CA ALA A 27 -7.29 4.44 5.32
C ALA A 27 -8.02 3.15 4.97
N TYR A 28 -9.26 3.26 4.48
CA TYR A 28 -10.07 2.09 4.20
C TYR A 28 -11.02 2.23 3.02
N LYS A 29 -11.32 1.09 2.39
CA LYS A 29 -12.29 0.95 1.28
C LYS A 29 -11.99 1.85 0.07
N ASN A 30 -10.71 2.08 -0.24
CA ASN A 30 -10.31 2.81 -1.44
C ASN A 30 -10.13 1.86 -2.64
N LYS A 31 -10.59 2.26 -3.83
CA LYS A 31 -10.31 1.52 -5.08
C LYS A 31 -8.85 1.69 -5.50
N GLY A 32 -8.19 2.77 -5.08
CA GLY A 32 -6.74 2.96 -5.15
C GLY A 32 -6.08 2.56 -3.84
N ASP A 33 -5.02 3.27 -3.49
CA ASP A 33 -4.13 2.89 -2.40
C ASP A 33 -4.55 3.54 -1.09
N GLY A 34 -4.27 2.90 0.05
CA GLY A 34 -4.45 3.54 1.36
C GLY A 34 -3.45 4.68 1.52
N VAL A 35 -2.18 4.40 1.25
CA VAL A 35 -1.07 5.36 1.21
C VAL A 35 -0.22 5.05 -0.02
N LEU A 36 0.01 6.05 -0.87
CA LEU A 36 0.94 5.99 -2.00
C LEU A 36 2.09 6.99 -1.80
N LEU A 37 3.30 6.46 -1.65
CA LEU A 37 4.55 7.22 -1.57
C LEU A 37 5.30 7.03 -2.88
N HIS A 38 5.14 7.96 -3.82
CA HIS A 38 5.80 7.90 -5.12
C HIS A 38 6.94 8.91 -5.20
N ASN A 39 8.07 8.53 -5.78
CA ASN A 39 9.25 9.39 -6.00
C ASN A 39 9.60 10.21 -4.75
N SER A 40 9.68 9.57 -3.58
CA SER A 40 9.82 10.27 -2.30
C SER A 40 10.96 9.71 -1.46
N LYS A 41 11.50 10.51 -0.53
CA LYS A 41 12.58 10.04 0.36
C LYS A 41 12.35 10.47 1.79
N ASN A 42 12.92 9.71 2.74
CA ASN A 42 12.98 10.09 4.15
C ASN A 42 11.59 10.21 4.78
N LEU A 43 10.74 9.21 4.52
CA LEU A 43 9.35 9.17 4.98
C LEU A 43 9.11 7.97 5.90
N GLY A 44 8.13 8.10 6.79
CA GLY A 44 7.67 7.03 7.67
C GLY A 44 6.17 6.87 7.64
N VAL A 45 5.72 5.63 7.84
CA VAL A 45 4.37 5.29 8.26
C VAL A 45 4.52 4.58 9.61
N ASP A 46 3.91 5.14 10.65
CA ASP A 46 4.01 4.61 12.03
C ASP A 46 2.61 4.43 12.63
N GLY A 47 2.26 3.18 12.92
CA GLY A 47 0.96 2.82 13.46
C GLY A 47 -0.16 2.90 12.42
N GLY A 48 -1.39 2.91 12.90
CA GLY A 48 -2.58 3.07 12.07
C GLY A 48 -3.19 1.76 11.56
N ILE A 49 -4.30 1.90 10.83
CA ILE A 49 -5.10 0.79 10.29
C ILE A 49 -5.34 1.03 8.80
N TYR A 50 -4.94 0.07 7.98
CA TYR A 50 -5.07 0.11 6.53
C TYR A 50 -5.83 -1.14 6.08
N SER A 51 -7.06 -0.97 5.59
CA SER A 51 -7.93 -2.11 5.29
C SER A 51 -8.75 -1.92 4.02
N ASP A 52 -9.00 -2.99 3.25
CA ASP A 52 -9.93 -2.96 2.12
C ASP A 52 -9.60 -1.93 1.02
N ASN A 53 -8.34 -1.46 0.95
CA ASN A 53 -7.81 -0.72 -0.19
C ASN A 53 -7.30 -1.69 -1.27
N ARG A 54 -7.06 -1.22 -2.50
CA ARG A 54 -6.38 -2.06 -3.52
C ARG A 54 -4.95 -2.36 -3.08
N MET A 55 -4.18 -1.33 -2.78
CA MET A 55 -2.90 -1.44 -2.08
C MET A 55 -3.05 -0.78 -0.72
N GLN A 56 -2.68 -1.43 0.37
CA GLN A 56 -2.83 -0.79 1.69
C GLN A 56 -1.78 0.32 1.84
N ILE A 57 -0.52 -0.02 1.56
CA ILE A 57 0.61 0.92 1.52
C ILE A 57 1.46 0.58 0.29
N GLU A 58 1.67 1.56 -0.59
CA GLU A 58 2.48 1.43 -1.79
C GLU A 58 3.66 2.41 -1.71
N VAL A 59 4.87 1.87 -1.82
CA VAL A 59 6.13 2.61 -1.95
C VAL A 59 6.58 2.47 -3.40
N ASP A 60 6.14 3.42 -4.21
CA ASP A 60 6.24 3.40 -5.66
C ASP A 60 7.46 4.20 -6.15
N LYS A 61 7.89 3.87 -7.38
CA LYS A 61 8.97 4.43 -8.21
C LYS A 61 9.97 5.32 -7.49
N GLN A 62 11.24 4.90 -7.50
CA GLN A 62 12.37 5.75 -7.10
C GLN A 62 12.35 6.20 -5.64
N SER A 63 11.37 5.77 -4.83
CA SER A 63 11.30 6.08 -3.42
C SER A 63 12.35 5.33 -2.61
N ASP A 64 12.89 5.95 -1.57
CA ASP A 64 14.03 5.45 -0.78
C ASP A 64 13.97 5.95 0.67
N ASP A 65 14.67 5.28 1.59
CA ASP A 65 14.68 5.65 3.01
C ASP A 65 13.25 5.76 3.58
N VAL A 66 12.42 4.77 3.25
CA VAL A 66 11.02 4.68 3.69
C VAL A 66 10.90 3.63 4.79
N THR A 67 10.23 4.00 5.87
CA THR A 67 9.95 3.11 7.00
C THR A 67 8.45 2.86 7.11
N VAL A 68 8.04 1.61 7.35
CA VAL A 68 6.67 1.24 7.70
C VAL A 68 6.72 0.42 8.97
N THR A 69 6.12 0.94 10.04
CA THR A 69 6.24 0.38 11.38
C THR A 69 4.91 0.35 12.10
N ASN A 70 4.70 -0.63 12.98
CA ASN A 70 3.56 -0.71 13.92
C ASN A 70 2.16 -0.70 13.28
N ALA A 71 2.05 -0.87 11.95
CA ALA A 71 0.79 -0.80 11.23
C ALA A 71 -0.03 -2.08 11.37
N TYR A 72 -1.35 -1.94 11.46
CA TYR A 72 -2.30 -3.04 11.32
C TYR A 72 -2.89 -3.04 9.91
N VAL A 73 -2.47 -4.02 9.11
CA VAL A 73 -2.75 -4.09 7.68
C VAL A 73 -3.69 -5.26 7.41
N VAL A 74 -4.88 -4.97 6.91
CA VAL A 74 -5.93 -5.96 6.65
C VAL A 74 -6.20 -6.01 5.16
N GLY A 75 -6.19 -7.20 4.57
CA GLY A 75 -6.58 -7.42 3.19
C GLY A 75 -8.09 -7.20 3.00
N PHE A 76 -8.84 -8.29 2.89
CA PHE A 76 -10.31 -8.24 2.81
C PHE A 76 -10.93 -8.48 4.19
N SER A 77 -11.49 -7.43 4.79
CA SER A 77 -12.09 -7.51 6.12
C SER A 77 -13.42 -8.29 6.09
N ASN A 78 -13.76 -8.95 7.20
CA ASN A 78 -15.04 -9.67 7.31
C ASN A 78 -16.24 -8.73 7.09
N LEU A 79 -16.15 -7.49 7.56
CA LEU A 79 -17.20 -6.50 7.36
C LEU A 79 -17.40 -6.20 5.86
N TYR A 80 -16.30 -5.98 5.15
CA TYR A 80 -16.37 -5.69 3.72
C TYR A 80 -16.79 -6.94 2.91
N GLN A 81 -16.47 -8.14 3.37
CA GLN A 81 -17.01 -9.39 2.86
C GLN A 81 -18.54 -9.44 2.98
N PHE A 82 -19.09 -9.19 4.17
CA PHE A 82 -20.53 -9.20 4.37
C PHE A 82 -21.24 -8.16 3.50
N GLU A 83 -20.67 -6.97 3.37
CA GLU A 83 -21.21 -5.92 2.50
C GLU A 83 -21.21 -6.34 1.02
N ALA A 84 -20.11 -6.93 0.54
CA ALA A 84 -19.98 -7.35 -0.85
C ALA A 84 -20.93 -8.50 -1.19
N GLU A 85 -21.12 -9.45 -0.26
CA GLU A 85 -22.06 -10.56 -0.38
C GLU A 85 -23.51 -10.06 -0.39
N ALA A 86 -23.87 -9.16 0.53
CA ALA A 86 -25.21 -8.57 0.60
C ALA A 86 -25.56 -7.76 -0.65
N ALA A 87 -24.58 -7.11 -1.27
CA ALA A 87 -24.74 -6.37 -2.51
C ALA A 87 -24.69 -7.26 -3.77
N GLY A 88 -24.45 -8.57 -3.64
CA GLY A 88 -24.38 -9.49 -4.77
C GLY A 88 -23.25 -9.18 -5.76
N LEU A 89 -22.14 -8.61 -5.28
CA LEU A 89 -21.04 -8.19 -6.15
C LEU A 89 -20.33 -9.39 -6.77
N LYS A 90 -20.12 -9.36 -8.09
CA LYS A 90 -19.42 -10.43 -8.84
C LYS A 90 -17.96 -10.60 -8.42
N SER A 91 -17.32 -9.54 -7.94
CA SER A 91 -15.96 -9.57 -7.42
C SER A 91 -15.93 -8.83 -6.10
N HIS A 92 -15.43 -9.53 -5.09
CA HIS A 92 -15.30 -9.05 -3.73
C HIS A 92 -14.06 -8.15 -3.54
N CYS A 93 -13.11 -8.22 -4.47
CA CYS A 93 -11.90 -7.41 -4.44
C CYS A 93 -12.17 -5.92 -4.74
N PRO A 94 -11.54 -4.98 -4.00
CA PRO A 94 -11.40 -3.59 -4.43
C PRO A 94 -10.88 -3.50 -5.88
N ALA A 95 -11.50 -2.65 -6.69
CA ALA A 95 -11.18 -2.45 -8.11
C ALA A 95 -11.11 -3.75 -8.96
N HIS A 96 -11.73 -4.84 -8.51
CA HIS A 96 -11.68 -6.17 -9.15
C HIS A 96 -10.26 -6.74 -9.30
N ARG A 97 -9.33 -6.35 -8.43
CA ARG A 97 -7.93 -6.80 -8.45
C ARG A 97 -7.51 -7.35 -7.08
N PRO A 98 -6.54 -8.29 -7.05
CA PRO A 98 -5.96 -8.74 -5.79
C PRO A 98 -5.48 -7.57 -4.92
N ILE A 99 -5.56 -7.75 -3.61
CA ILE A 99 -5.14 -6.75 -2.63
C ILE A 99 -3.68 -7.00 -2.26
N SER A 100 -2.85 -5.94 -2.23
CA SER A 100 -1.51 -6.02 -1.64
C SER A 100 -1.45 -5.23 -0.33
N GLY A 101 -0.86 -5.82 0.70
CA GLY A 101 -0.66 -5.15 1.99
C GLY A 101 0.36 -4.04 1.87
N VAL A 102 1.64 -4.39 1.84
CA VAL A 102 2.72 -3.46 1.52
C VAL A 102 3.30 -3.82 0.16
N GLN A 103 3.19 -2.91 -0.81
CA GLN A 103 3.84 -3.04 -2.11
C GLN A 103 5.11 -2.18 -2.16
N LEU A 104 6.23 -2.79 -2.52
CA LEU A 104 7.54 -2.16 -2.61
C LEU A 104 8.08 -2.27 -4.03
N HIS A 105 8.39 -1.13 -4.65
CA HIS A 105 9.01 -1.12 -5.96
C HIS A 105 10.52 -1.26 -5.85
N SER A 106 11.10 -2.22 -6.56
CA SER A 106 12.53 -2.53 -6.46
C SER A 106 13.45 -1.52 -7.16
N PHE A 107 12.89 -0.50 -7.81
CA PHE A 107 13.66 0.53 -8.52
C PHE A 107 13.94 1.74 -7.62
N LEU A 108 15.19 1.83 -7.16
CA LEU A 108 15.69 2.88 -6.27
C LEU A 108 16.49 3.89 -7.10
N ARG A 109 16.16 5.19 -7.01
CA ARG A 109 16.87 6.26 -7.75
C ARG A 109 18.26 6.56 -7.22
N PHE A 110 18.49 6.28 -5.94
CA PHE A 110 19.68 6.75 -5.22
C PHE A 110 20.76 5.67 -5.21
N ARG A 111 21.97 6.05 -5.64
CA ARG A 111 23.14 5.15 -5.65
C ARG A 111 23.48 4.61 -4.25
N ASP A 112 23.28 5.44 -3.23
CA ASP A 112 23.46 5.11 -1.81
C ASP A 112 22.10 4.92 -1.13
N SER A 113 21.23 4.14 -1.77
CA SER A 113 19.89 3.85 -1.26
C SER A 113 19.97 3.16 0.11
N LYS A 114 19.11 3.60 1.03
CA LYS A 114 18.91 2.95 2.33
C LYS A 114 17.80 1.89 2.28
N GLY A 115 17.07 1.81 1.16
CA GLY A 115 16.03 0.83 0.92
C GLY A 115 14.78 1.09 1.76
N TYR A 116 14.14 -0.01 2.15
CA TYR A 116 12.88 -0.02 2.88
C TYR A 116 13.04 -0.75 4.21
N HIS A 117 12.47 -0.20 5.28
CA HIS A 117 12.43 -0.85 6.59
C HIS A 117 10.99 -1.16 6.96
N LEU A 118 10.68 -2.45 7.08
CA LEU A 118 9.38 -2.95 7.54
C LEU A 118 9.55 -3.61 8.91
N GLU A 119 8.84 -3.13 9.93
CA GLU A 119 8.99 -3.66 11.29
C GLU A 119 7.67 -3.66 12.06
N ASN A 120 7.44 -4.70 12.86
CA ASN A 120 6.26 -4.82 13.72
C ASN A 120 4.92 -4.56 13.01
N ILE A 121 4.80 -5.03 11.75
CA ILE A 121 3.56 -4.92 10.97
C ILE A 121 2.74 -6.18 11.19
N THR A 122 1.47 -6.00 11.53
CA THR A 122 0.53 -7.13 11.63
C THR A 122 -0.29 -7.22 10.35
N PHE A 123 -0.26 -8.37 9.68
CA PHE A 123 -1.04 -8.65 8.48
C PHE A 123 -2.20 -9.61 8.77
N ALA A 124 -3.39 -9.27 8.30
CA ALA A 124 -4.58 -10.11 8.43
C ALA A 124 -5.34 -10.22 7.10
N ASN A 125 -5.99 -11.37 6.87
CA ASN A 125 -6.93 -11.60 5.77
C ASN A 125 -6.38 -11.38 4.33
N PHE A 126 -5.19 -11.89 4.06
CA PHE A 126 -4.59 -11.96 2.71
C PHE A 126 -4.65 -13.35 2.07
N ASN A 127 -5.34 -14.31 2.68
CA ASN A 127 -5.38 -15.70 2.21
C ASN A 127 -6.57 -15.95 1.25
N ASP A 128 -6.61 -17.13 0.62
CA ASP A 128 -7.68 -17.48 -0.33
C ASP A 128 -9.08 -17.56 0.30
N ALA A 129 -9.16 -17.72 1.64
CA ALA A 129 -10.44 -17.66 2.35
C ALA A 129 -11.09 -16.26 2.23
N ALA A 130 -10.29 -15.23 1.96
CA ALA A 130 -10.72 -13.85 1.76
C ALA A 130 -11.47 -13.60 0.44
N LYS A 131 -11.76 -14.62 -0.38
CA LYS A 131 -12.45 -14.54 -1.71
C LYS A 131 -11.80 -13.59 -2.74
N CYS A 132 -10.76 -12.85 -2.35
CA CYS A 132 -9.95 -12.01 -3.21
C CYS A 132 -8.64 -12.74 -3.54
N ILE A 133 -8.74 -13.73 -4.43
CA ILE A 133 -7.66 -14.66 -4.78
C ILE A 133 -6.45 -13.89 -5.33
N GLY A 134 -5.25 -14.31 -4.92
CA GLY A 134 -3.98 -13.69 -5.33
C GLY A 134 -3.57 -12.48 -4.49
N SER A 135 -4.34 -12.14 -3.45
CA SER A 135 -3.94 -11.09 -2.51
C SER A 135 -2.66 -11.50 -1.77
N THR A 136 -1.80 -10.54 -1.48
CA THR A 136 -0.53 -10.79 -0.78
C THR A 136 -0.28 -9.78 0.33
N ALA A 137 0.27 -10.25 1.44
CA ALA A 137 0.61 -9.38 2.57
C ALA A 137 1.73 -8.39 2.20
N ILE A 138 2.76 -8.89 1.52
CA ILE A 138 3.87 -8.08 1.03
C ILE A 138 4.10 -8.45 -0.44
N GLU A 139 4.20 -7.44 -1.29
CA GLU A 139 4.55 -7.58 -2.69
C GLU A 139 5.82 -6.79 -2.97
N MET A 140 6.78 -7.43 -3.61
CA MET A 140 7.93 -6.73 -4.18
C MET A 140 7.76 -6.77 -5.70
N ASP A 141 7.60 -5.61 -6.33
CA ASP A 141 7.38 -5.55 -7.76
C ASP A 141 8.57 -6.18 -8.51
N ARG A 142 8.24 -7.02 -9.49
CA ARG A 142 9.17 -7.75 -10.35
C ARG A 142 9.75 -6.77 -11.37
N GLN A 143 10.74 -5.96 -10.98
CA GLN A 143 11.61 -5.14 -11.83
C GLN A 143 11.14 -4.99 -13.29
N LEU A 144 10.00 -4.35 -13.54
CA LEU A 144 9.67 -3.91 -14.88
C LEU A 144 10.25 -2.50 -15.00
N ARG A 145 11.36 -2.41 -15.73
CA ARG A 145 11.86 -1.13 -16.23
C ARG A 145 10.75 -0.53 -17.09
N ASP A 146 9.92 0.33 -16.51
CA ASP A 146 9.13 1.26 -17.32
C ASP A 146 10.15 2.08 -18.09
N GLY A 147 10.24 1.86 -19.41
CA GLY A 147 11.17 2.51 -20.33
C GLY A 147 10.96 4.02 -20.51
N HIS A 148 10.33 4.68 -19.54
CA HIS A 148 10.16 6.12 -19.49
C HIS A 148 11.35 6.73 -18.76
N PHE A 149 12.42 6.92 -19.54
CA PHE A 149 13.51 7.82 -19.21
C PHE A 149 13.10 9.22 -19.66
N ASP A 150 12.76 10.08 -18.71
CA ASP A 150 12.83 11.52 -18.89
C ASP A 150 14.09 12.04 -18.17
#